data_AF-A0A536ETW9-F1
#
_entry.id   AF-A0A536ETW9-F1
#
_cell.length_a   1.000
_cell.length_b   1.000
_cell.length_c   1.000
_cell.angle_alpha   90.00
_cell.angle_beta   90.00
_cell.angle_gamma   90.00
#
_symmetry.space_group_name_H-M   'P 1'
#
loop_
_entity.id
_entity.type
_entity.pdbx_description
1 polymer ?
#
loop_
_entity_poly.entity_id
_entity_poly.type
_entity_poly.pdbx_seq_one_letter_code
_entity_poly.pdbx_strand_id
1 'polypeptide(L)'
;MIDAPGRRLLARFSVFARGGSLEQVESVCGPPDDIGGDVIDMLDQLADQSLVRRLPDFSEPRFLMLQTIREFMAEQLERSDEAAAIKDRHVQAFIALVQQAQPYVFGSRRKEWLDRLEMEDDNLRAALDWTLATGDAKNAMLLSACLWRFWQMRGHIHEGRARVAAALALPKSRDYPVERLQALEAAGGLAYWQADMESAQRFYDECLELTRTTGDKQALANALYNAAFPNVVNMRESERPRQLLLEALPLFRELGDQSSVGRTLWGLGNGYYFDREYPTAKVTLEESHAVFRTVDDRFGLGWALHTHGLVSLKMGDIEAARKD
;
A
#
# COMPACT_ATOMS: atom_id res chain seq x y z
N MET A 1 7.53 28.01 33.51
CA MET A 1 7.52 28.89 32.33
C MET A 1 8.34 28.16 31.28
N ILE A 2 7.77 27.85 30.12
CA ILE A 2 8.48 27.12 29.06
C ILE A 2 9.60 28.03 28.54
N ASP A 3 10.81 27.51 28.44
CA ASP A 3 11.94 28.20 27.82
C ASP A 3 11.80 28.24 26.28
N ALA A 4 12.72 28.92 25.60
CA ALA A 4 12.64 29.09 24.14
C ALA A 4 12.77 27.74 23.39
N PRO A 5 13.73 26.85 23.75
CA PRO A 5 13.85 25.51 23.16
C PRO A 5 12.58 24.66 23.36
N GLY A 6 12.03 24.61 24.58
CA GLY A 6 10.82 23.83 24.87
C GLY A 6 9.59 24.35 24.11
N ARG A 7 9.46 25.68 23.93
CA ARG A 7 8.37 26.25 23.12
C ARG A 7 8.54 25.91 21.64
N ARG A 8 9.77 25.91 21.12
CA ARG A 8 10.06 25.49 19.74
C ARG A 8 9.75 24.00 19.54
N LEU A 9 10.13 23.13 20.48
CA LEU A 9 9.78 21.70 20.44
C LEU A 9 8.27 21.50 20.41
N LEU A 10 7.54 22.19 21.29
CA LEU A 10 6.09 22.10 21.33
C LEU A 10 5.45 22.60 20.01
N ALA A 11 6.03 23.62 19.36
CA ALA A 11 5.58 24.09 18.05
C ALA A 11 5.84 23.04 16.96
N ARG A 12 7.05 22.50 16.89
CA ARG A 12 7.42 21.47 15.90
C ARG A 12 6.62 20.18 16.10
N PHE A 13 6.38 19.76 17.34
CA PHE A 13 5.59 18.57 17.69
C PHE A 13 4.13 18.65 17.23
N SER A 14 3.60 19.86 17.02
CA SER A 14 2.20 20.05 16.60
C SER A 14 1.84 19.41 15.25
N VAL A 15 2.85 19.05 14.43
CA VAL A 15 2.66 18.31 13.17
C VAL A 15 2.13 16.89 13.39
N PHE A 16 2.36 16.29 14.57
CA PHE A 16 1.83 14.98 14.92
C PHE A 16 0.36 15.07 15.33
N ALA A 17 -0.54 14.46 14.56
CA ALA A 17 -1.98 14.48 14.79
C ALA A 17 -2.41 13.65 16.01
N ARG A 18 -1.79 12.46 16.21
CA ARG A 18 -2.02 11.59 17.38
C ARG A 18 -0.72 11.29 18.14
N GLY A 19 0.15 12.30 18.17
CA GLY A 19 1.46 12.21 18.80
C GLY A 19 2.43 11.25 18.09
N GLY A 20 3.56 11.00 18.73
CA GLY A 20 4.65 10.21 18.16
C GLY A 20 5.53 9.52 19.22
N SER A 21 6.30 8.54 18.79
CA SER A 21 7.37 7.92 19.59
C SER A 21 8.56 8.88 19.75
N LEU A 22 9.45 8.61 20.70
CA LEU A 22 10.67 9.40 20.88
C LEU A 22 11.49 9.51 19.58
N GLU A 23 11.72 8.37 18.91
CA GLU A 23 12.46 8.31 17.64
C GLU A 23 11.84 9.20 16.56
N GLN A 24 10.50 9.19 16.43
CA GLN A 24 9.79 10.05 15.48
C GLN A 24 9.95 11.53 15.85
N VAL A 25 9.84 11.87 17.13
CA VAL A 25 9.99 13.25 17.60
C VAL A 25 11.40 13.77 17.34
N GLU A 26 12.43 12.99 17.63
CA GLU A 26 13.83 13.33 17.34
C GLU A 26 14.07 13.53 15.84
N SER A 27 13.55 12.63 15.01
CA SER A 27 13.69 12.71 13.55
C SER A 27 12.99 13.93 12.95
N VAL A 28 11.77 14.24 13.42
CA VAL A 28 10.92 15.28 12.83
C VAL A 28 11.16 16.65 13.45
N CYS A 29 11.13 16.74 14.78
CA CYS A 29 11.28 18.00 15.50
C CYS A 29 12.73 18.45 15.58
N GLY A 30 13.68 17.57 15.26
CA GLY A 30 15.07 17.91 15.01
C GLY A 30 16.04 17.33 16.05
N PRO A 31 17.29 17.06 15.62
CA PRO A 31 18.38 16.66 16.53
C PRO A 31 18.69 17.77 17.56
N PRO A 32 19.35 17.45 18.68
CA PRO A 32 19.58 18.39 19.78
C PRO A 32 20.19 19.74 19.38
N ASP A 33 21.08 19.73 18.38
CA ASP A 33 21.77 20.93 17.88
C ASP A 33 20.84 21.90 17.13
N ASP A 34 19.75 21.41 16.54
CA ASP A 34 18.78 22.20 15.78
C ASP A 34 17.79 22.91 16.71
N ILE A 35 17.41 22.24 17.80
CA ILE A 35 16.39 22.72 18.73
C ILE A 35 16.97 23.43 19.97
N GLY A 36 18.28 23.29 20.19
CA GLY A 36 19.00 23.97 21.26
C GLY A 36 18.93 23.25 22.62
N GLY A 37 18.73 21.94 22.60
CA GLY A 37 18.63 21.13 23.81
C GLY A 37 18.34 19.66 23.51
N ASP A 38 18.47 18.81 24.51
CA ASP A 38 18.14 17.39 24.41
C ASP A 38 16.61 17.18 24.33
N VAL A 39 16.17 16.37 23.36
CA VAL A 39 14.74 16.15 23.07
C VAL A 39 14.04 15.40 24.19
N ILE A 40 14.69 14.40 24.81
CA ILE A 40 14.06 13.63 25.88
C ILE A 40 13.92 14.50 27.15
N ASP A 41 14.95 15.28 27.49
CA ASP A 41 14.91 16.19 28.63
C ASP A 41 13.80 17.24 28.47
N MET A 42 13.65 17.80 27.27
CA MET A 42 12.57 18.76 26.98
C MET A 42 11.18 18.10 27.00
N LEU A 43 11.02 16.89 26.47
CA LEU A 43 9.76 16.15 26.54
C LEU A 43 9.34 15.84 27.97
N ASP A 44 10.29 15.47 28.84
CA ASP A 44 10.04 15.23 30.26
C ASP A 44 9.62 16.53 30.97
N GLN A 45 10.27 17.66 30.69
CA GLN A 45 9.85 18.96 31.22
C GLN A 45 8.45 19.40 30.73
N LEU A 46 8.13 19.14 29.46
CA LEU A 46 6.80 19.41 28.90
C LEU A 46 5.73 18.49 29.50
N ALA A 47 6.09 17.25 29.85
CA ALA A 47 5.23 16.30 30.54
C ALA A 47 4.95 16.73 31.99
N ASP A 48 5.97 17.18 32.72
CA ASP A 48 5.82 17.75 34.07
C ASP A 48 4.88 18.96 34.08
N GLN A 49 4.88 19.74 32.99
CA GLN A 49 3.98 20.88 32.78
C GLN A 49 2.61 20.50 32.20
N SER A 50 2.33 19.21 31.99
CA SER A 50 1.08 18.69 31.39
C SER A 50 0.76 19.23 29.99
N LEU A 51 1.77 19.71 29.26
CA LEU A 51 1.64 20.18 27.88
C LEU A 51 1.69 19.02 26.88
N VAL A 52 2.45 18.00 27.25
CA VAL A 52 2.53 16.71 26.57
C VAL A 52 2.19 15.62 27.60
N ARG A 53 1.60 14.51 27.16
CA ARG A 53 1.34 13.33 27.98
C ARG A 53 2.16 12.16 27.49
N ARG A 54 2.86 11.50 28.39
CA ARG A 54 3.57 10.25 28.12
C ARG A 54 2.62 9.07 28.37
N LEU A 55 2.39 8.26 27.35
CA LEU A 55 1.62 7.02 27.47
C LEU A 55 2.57 5.83 27.60
N PRO A 56 2.52 5.08 28.72
CA PRO A 56 3.46 3.98 28.99
C PRO A 56 3.05 2.64 28.38
N ASP A 57 1.81 2.50 27.90
CA ASP A 57 1.24 1.21 27.46
C ASP A 57 1.79 0.69 26.12
N PHE A 58 2.82 1.34 25.60
CA PHE A 58 3.45 1.02 24.32
C PHE A 58 4.84 0.43 24.56
N SER A 59 5.31 -0.42 23.63
CA SER A 59 6.67 -0.97 23.68
C SER A 59 7.74 0.14 23.71
N GLU A 60 7.43 1.28 23.10
CA GLU A 60 8.17 2.53 23.20
C GLU A 60 7.22 3.64 23.65
N PRO A 61 7.61 4.51 24.60
CA PRO A 61 6.71 5.54 25.13
C PRO A 61 6.21 6.46 24.01
N ARG A 62 4.88 6.62 23.94
CA ARG A 62 4.24 7.56 23.00
C ARG A 62 3.94 8.86 23.71
N PHE A 63 4.27 9.97 23.06
CA PHE A 63 3.99 11.31 23.55
C PHE A 63 2.75 11.83 22.85
N LEU A 64 1.83 12.48 23.57
CA LEU A 64 0.61 13.08 23.05
C LEU A 64 0.52 14.54 23.44
N MET A 65 0.12 15.40 22.51
CA MET A 65 -0.26 16.78 22.81
C MET A 65 -1.79 16.89 22.85
N LEU A 66 -2.33 17.60 23.84
CA LEU A 66 -3.77 17.87 23.88
C LEU A 66 -4.19 18.66 22.64
N GLN A 67 -5.33 18.30 22.05
CA GLN A 67 -5.77 18.86 20.77
C GLN A 67 -5.81 20.38 20.73
N THR A 68 -6.29 21.03 21.80
CA THR A 68 -6.34 22.50 21.90
C THR A 68 -4.95 23.14 21.92
N ILE A 69 -3.98 22.51 22.59
CA ILE A 69 -2.58 22.95 22.60
C ILE A 69 -1.98 22.73 21.21
N ARG A 70 -2.26 21.58 20.59
CA ARG A 70 -1.79 21.24 19.24
C ARG A 70 -2.25 22.27 18.21
N GLU A 71 -3.52 22.65 18.24
CA GLU A 71 -4.08 23.66 17.33
C GLU A 71 -3.38 25.02 17.51
N PHE A 72 -3.24 25.47 18.76
CA PHE A 72 -2.53 26.72 19.06
C PHE A 72 -1.06 26.69 18.59
N MET A 73 -0.36 25.58 18.85
CA MET A 73 1.05 25.44 18.51
C MET A 73 1.29 25.22 17.02
N ALA A 74 0.33 24.60 16.30
CA ALA A 74 0.34 24.52 14.85
C ALA A 74 0.25 25.93 14.24
N GLU A 75 -0.63 26.80 14.73
CA GLU A 75 -0.67 28.20 14.29
C GLU A 75 0.64 28.95 14.55
N GLN A 76 1.33 28.67 15.67
CA GLN A 76 2.65 29.24 15.93
C GLN A 76 3.70 28.70 14.95
N LEU A 77 3.67 27.41 14.63
CA LEU A 77 4.56 26.81 13.65
C LEU A 77 4.36 27.45 12.27
N GLU A 78 3.11 27.63 11.81
CA GLU A 78 2.82 28.27 10.51
C GLU A 78 3.34 29.71 10.41
N ARG A 79 3.47 30.43 11.53
CA ARG A 79 4.01 31.79 11.57
C ARG A 79 5.54 31.83 11.58
N SER A 80 6.20 30.67 11.65
CA SER A 80 7.65 30.55 11.66
C SER A 80 8.21 30.21 10.28
N ASP A 81 9.46 30.57 10.04
CA ASP A 81 10.17 30.23 8.79
C ASP A 81 10.54 28.74 8.68
N GLU A 82 10.28 27.95 9.73
CA GLU A 82 10.62 26.52 9.81
C GLU A 82 9.45 25.60 9.42
N ALA A 83 8.23 26.14 9.26
CA ALA A 83 7.00 25.35 9.09
C ALA A 83 7.11 24.30 7.98
N ALA A 84 7.53 24.72 6.80
CA ALA A 84 7.68 23.83 5.64
C ALA A 84 8.73 22.74 5.89
N ALA A 85 9.89 23.12 6.43
CA ALA A 85 10.98 22.18 6.71
C ALA A 85 10.57 21.08 7.70
N ILE A 86 9.79 21.42 8.73
CA ILE A 86 9.33 20.45 9.73
C ILE A 86 8.25 19.53 9.16
N LYS A 87 7.32 20.05 8.36
CA LYS A 87 6.32 19.23 7.66
C LYS A 87 6.96 18.32 6.61
N ASP A 88 8.00 18.77 5.93
CA ASP A 88 8.78 17.95 5.00
C ASP A 88 9.51 16.82 5.74
N ARG A 89 10.14 17.09 6.89
CA ARG A 89 10.73 16.05 7.74
C ARG A 89 9.68 15.05 8.22
N HIS A 90 8.49 15.52 8.60
CA HIS A 90 7.37 14.66 8.95
C HIS A 90 7.00 13.74 7.78
N VAL A 91 6.85 14.27 6.56
CA VAL A 91 6.64 13.45 5.36
C VAL A 91 7.73 12.40 5.19
N GLN A 92 9.01 12.77 5.30
CA GLN A 92 10.12 11.82 5.12
C GLN A 92 10.12 10.71 6.19
N ALA A 93 9.82 11.03 7.45
CA ALA A 93 9.71 10.05 8.53
C ALA A 93 8.58 9.03 8.24
N PHE A 94 7.44 9.50 7.75
CA PHE A 94 6.31 8.62 7.41
C PHE A 94 6.49 7.87 6.08
N ILE A 95 7.27 8.40 5.13
CA ILE A 95 7.74 7.65 3.96
C ILE A 95 8.60 6.47 4.40
N ALA A 96 9.58 6.71 5.28
CA ALA A 96 10.44 5.65 5.78
C ALA A 96 9.64 4.54 6.48
N LEU A 97 8.63 4.91 7.28
CA LEU A 97 7.72 3.96 7.92
C LEU A 97 6.96 3.08 6.91
N VAL A 98 6.33 3.67 5.90
CA VAL A 98 5.51 2.89 4.94
C VAL A 98 6.37 2.03 4.03
N GLN A 99 7.58 2.48 3.69
CA GLN A 99 8.55 1.68 2.94
C GLN A 99 9.03 0.48 3.77
N GLN A 100 9.30 0.69 5.06
CA GLN A 100 9.65 -0.40 5.98
C GLN A 100 8.51 -1.41 6.11
N ALA A 101 7.26 -0.96 6.07
CA ALA A 101 6.09 -1.82 6.19
C ALA A 101 5.86 -2.72 4.96
N GLN A 102 6.15 -2.24 3.74
CA GLN A 102 5.83 -2.92 2.47
C GLN A 102 6.09 -4.45 2.46
N PRO A 103 7.29 -4.96 2.77
CA PRO A 103 7.57 -6.40 2.68
C PRO A 103 6.78 -7.23 3.69
N TYR A 104 6.29 -6.61 4.76
CA TYR A 104 5.63 -7.31 5.85
C TYR A 104 4.10 -7.30 5.76
N VAL A 105 3.50 -6.42 4.95
CA VAL A 105 2.03 -6.35 4.79
C VAL A 105 1.42 -7.66 4.25
N PHE A 106 2.23 -8.49 3.57
CA PHE A 106 1.82 -9.82 3.09
C PHE A 106 2.44 -11.00 3.85
N GLY A 107 3.33 -10.73 4.80
CA GLY A 107 4.11 -11.75 5.48
C GLY A 107 3.52 -12.21 6.82
N SER A 108 4.30 -13.02 7.54
CA SER A 108 3.97 -13.50 8.89
C SER A 108 3.76 -12.36 9.91
N ARG A 109 4.43 -11.22 9.69
CA ARG A 109 4.32 -10.01 10.53
C ARG A 109 3.20 -9.05 10.09
N ARG A 110 2.32 -9.46 9.18
CA ARG A 110 1.23 -8.62 8.65
C ARG A 110 0.41 -7.94 9.74
N LYS A 111 -0.04 -8.69 10.76
CA LYS A 111 -0.88 -8.14 11.83
C LYS A 111 -0.17 -7.00 12.56
N GLU A 112 1.06 -7.25 13.01
CA GLU A 112 1.91 -6.27 13.70
C GLU A 112 2.07 -4.98 12.88
N TRP A 113 2.38 -5.11 11.59
CA TRP A 113 2.58 -3.94 10.71
C TRP A 113 1.30 -3.20 10.37
N LEU A 114 0.19 -3.92 10.19
CA LEU A 114 -1.12 -3.28 10.00
C LEU A 114 -1.58 -2.55 11.27
N ASP A 115 -1.33 -3.11 12.46
CA ASP A 115 -1.65 -2.46 13.74
C ASP A 115 -0.78 -1.19 13.92
N ARG A 116 0.51 -1.25 13.54
CA ARG A 116 1.42 -0.10 13.56
C ARG A 116 0.98 1.01 12.58
N LEU A 117 0.62 0.66 11.34
CA LEU A 117 0.13 1.65 10.37
C LEU A 117 -1.22 2.27 10.81
N GLU A 118 -2.11 1.48 11.41
CA GLU A 118 -3.38 1.97 11.96
C GLU A 118 -3.16 2.97 13.10
N MET A 119 -2.16 2.73 13.95
CA MET A 119 -1.79 3.67 15.00
C MET A 119 -1.28 5.02 14.44
N GLU A 120 -0.61 4.99 13.29
CA GLU A 120 -0.04 6.15 12.63
C GLU A 120 -0.96 6.77 11.56
N ASP A 121 -2.19 6.28 11.40
CA ASP A 121 -3.09 6.65 10.30
C ASP A 121 -3.32 8.16 10.20
N ASP A 122 -3.54 8.85 11.33
CA ASP A 122 -3.72 10.31 11.31
C ASP A 122 -2.43 11.09 10.98
N ASN A 123 -1.26 10.55 11.34
CA ASN A 123 0.02 11.14 10.92
C ASN A 123 0.28 10.87 9.43
N LEU A 124 -0.07 9.69 8.92
CA LEU A 124 0.01 9.35 7.50
C LEU A 124 -0.94 10.23 6.67
N ARG A 125 -2.16 10.51 7.17
CA ARG A 125 -3.08 11.49 6.58
C ARG A 125 -2.46 12.88 6.54
N ALA A 126 -1.90 13.36 7.64
CA ALA A 126 -1.26 14.67 7.70
C ALA A 126 -0.08 14.79 6.72
N ALA A 127 0.74 13.75 6.58
CA ALA A 127 1.82 13.69 5.60
C ALA A 127 1.28 13.75 4.15
N LEU A 128 0.25 12.98 3.82
CA LEU A 128 -0.38 13.02 2.51
C LEU A 128 -1.00 14.40 2.23
N ASP A 129 -1.74 14.97 3.18
CA ASP A 129 -2.37 16.28 3.05
C ASP A 129 -1.33 17.38 2.76
N TRP A 130 -0.16 17.32 3.43
CA TRP A 130 0.94 18.23 3.15
C TRP A 130 1.49 18.08 1.73
N THR A 131 1.80 16.84 1.29
CA THR A 131 2.33 16.60 -0.08
C THR A 131 1.34 17.03 -1.17
N LEU A 132 0.04 16.85 -0.94
CA LEU A 132 -1.01 17.32 -1.85
C LEU A 132 -1.10 18.85 -1.88
N ALA A 133 -1.04 19.50 -0.72
CA ALA A 133 -1.11 20.96 -0.61
C ALA A 133 0.09 21.68 -1.25
N THR A 134 1.29 21.10 -1.17
CA THR A 134 2.52 21.68 -1.74
C THR A 134 2.78 21.27 -3.19
N GLY A 135 1.98 20.35 -3.74
CA GLY A 135 2.17 19.83 -5.09
C GLY A 135 3.37 18.90 -5.24
N ASP A 136 3.80 18.26 -4.15
CA ASP A 136 4.86 17.24 -4.16
C ASP A 136 4.32 15.91 -4.71
N ALA A 137 4.20 15.86 -6.04
CA ALA A 137 3.62 14.72 -6.75
C ALA A 137 4.36 13.40 -6.49
N LYS A 138 5.70 13.46 -6.37
CA LYS A 138 6.53 12.27 -6.15
C LYS A 138 6.17 11.61 -4.82
N ASN A 139 6.21 12.37 -3.73
CA ASN A 139 5.98 11.82 -2.39
C ASN A 139 4.50 11.49 -2.14
N ALA A 140 3.56 12.25 -2.70
CA ALA A 140 2.13 11.94 -2.64
C ALA A 140 1.83 10.58 -3.29
N MET A 141 2.41 10.31 -4.47
CA MET A 141 2.25 9.04 -5.17
C MET A 141 2.91 7.89 -4.42
N LEU A 142 4.12 8.08 -3.90
CA LEU A 142 4.85 7.07 -3.13
C LEU A 142 4.08 6.66 -1.85
N LEU A 143 3.64 7.62 -1.04
CA LEU A 143 2.84 7.36 0.16
C LEU A 143 1.57 6.58 -0.19
N SER A 144 0.85 7.05 -1.22
CA SER A 144 -0.37 6.42 -1.70
C SER A 144 -0.14 4.97 -2.17
N ALA A 145 0.94 4.72 -2.89
CA ALA A 145 1.33 3.40 -3.37
C ALA A 145 1.79 2.45 -2.24
N CYS A 146 2.35 2.96 -1.16
CA CYS A 146 2.70 2.11 -0.03
C CYS A 146 1.49 1.78 0.85
N LEU A 147 0.51 2.68 0.93
CA LEU A 147 -0.64 2.56 1.83
C LEU A 147 -1.85 1.80 1.26
N TRP A 148 -1.92 1.57 -0.05
CA TRP A 148 -3.14 1.03 -0.64
C TRP A 148 -3.57 -0.34 -0.10
N ARG A 149 -2.61 -1.19 0.26
CA ARG A 149 -2.89 -2.50 0.87
C ARG A 149 -3.35 -2.38 2.31
N PHE A 150 -2.81 -1.42 3.05
CA PHE A 150 -3.34 -1.07 4.37
C PHE A 150 -4.79 -0.60 4.26
N TRP A 151 -5.08 0.34 3.34
CA TRP A 151 -6.46 0.79 3.10
C TRP A 151 -7.39 -0.35 2.70
N GLN A 152 -6.93 -1.26 1.85
CA GLN A 152 -7.69 -2.45 1.44
C GLN A 152 -7.99 -3.41 2.61
N MET A 153 -7.00 -3.69 3.45
CA MET A 153 -7.15 -4.67 4.55
C MET A 153 -7.88 -4.10 5.77
N ARG A 154 -7.79 -2.79 6.02
CA ARG A 154 -8.48 -2.10 7.12
C ARG A 154 -9.82 -1.48 6.74
N GLY A 155 -10.20 -1.54 5.46
CA GLY A 155 -11.52 -1.08 4.98
C GLY A 155 -11.59 0.41 4.65
N HIS A 156 -10.46 1.11 4.51
CA HIS A 156 -10.39 2.53 4.13
C HIS A 156 -10.36 2.75 2.60
N ILE A 157 -11.02 1.88 1.83
CA ILE A 157 -10.87 1.81 0.37
C ILE A 157 -11.31 3.12 -0.32
N HIS A 158 -12.40 3.75 0.15
CA HIS A 158 -12.88 5.03 -0.41
C HIS A 158 -11.89 6.18 -0.19
N GLU A 159 -11.33 6.28 1.01
CA GLU A 159 -10.30 7.28 1.31
C GLU A 159 -9.06 7.04 0.43
N GLY A 160 -8.57 5.81 0.40
CA GLY A 160 -7.41 5.45 -0.40
C GLY A 160 -7.58 5.82 -1.86
N ARG A 161 -8.74 5.52 -2.44
CA ARG A 161 -9.03 5.85 -3.83
C ARG A 161 -9.02 7.36 -4.08
N ALA A 162 -9.61 8.14 -3.19
CA ALA A 162 -9.63 9.60 -3.32
C ALA A 162 -8.20 10.18 -3.23
N ARG A 163 -7.39 9.69 -2.30
CA ARG A 163 -6.00 10.15 -2.08
C ARG A 163 -5.08 9.80 -3.25
N VAL A 164 -5.16 8.57 -3.76
CA VAL A 164 -4.36 8.15 -4.94
C VAL A 164 -4.75 8.96 -6.18
N ALA A 165 -6.05 9.18 -6.39
CA ALA A 165 -6.54 10.00 -7.50
C ALA A 165 -6.03 11.45 -7.41
N ALA A 166 -6.05 12.04 -6.21
CA ALA A 166 -5.52 13.37 -5.97
C ALA A 166 -4.01 13.44 -6.26
N ALA A 167 -3.23 12.44 -5.82
CA ALA A 167 -1.79 12.36 -6.09
C ALA A 167 -1.48 12.25 -7.60
N LEU A 168 -2.21 11.39 -8.32
CA LEU A 168 -2.06 11.23 -9.78
C LEU A 168 -2.45 12.48 -10.57
N ALA A 169 -3.33 13.32 -10.02
CA ALA A 169 -3.81 14.56 -10.62
C ALA A 169 -2.90 15.78 -10.35
N LEU A 170 -1.90 15.65 -9.47
CA LEU A 170 -0.97 16.75 -9.20
C LEU A 170 -0.17 17.15 -10.46
N PRO A 171 0.16 18.45 -10.63
CA PRO A 171 1.12 18.89 -11.62
C PRO A 171 2.43 18.10 -11.49
N LYS A 172 3.11 17.84 -12.62
CA LYS A 172 4.38 17.09 -12.65
C LYS A 172 4.30 15.62 -12.20
N SER A 173 3.12 15.05 -11.94
CA SER A 173 3.00 13.61 -11.63
C SER A 173 3.57 12.70 -12.74
N ARG A 174 3.60 13.19 -13.98
CA ARG A 174 4.21 12.49 -15.13
C ARG A 174 5.74 12.59 -15.19
N ASP A 175 6.34 13.51 -14.43
CA ASP A 175 7.80 13.67 -14.36
C ASP A 175 8.46 12.57 -13.51
N TYR A 176 7.65 11.77 -12.80
CA TYR A 176 8.06 10.71 -11.89
C TYR A 176 7.46 9.35 -12.32
N PRO A 177 7.97 8.73 -13.40
CA PRO A 177 7.34 7.56 -14.01
C PRO A 177 7.31 6.32 -13.10
N VAL A 178 8.30 6.14 -12.22
CA VAL A 178 8.35 4.99 -11.30
C VAL A 178 7.26 5.11 -10.24
N GLU A 179 7.16 6.26 -9.57
CA GLU A 179 6.15 6.54 -8.55
C GLU A 179 4.75 6.56 -9.17
N ARG A 180 4.62 7.09 -10.40
CA ARG A 180 3.36 7.07 -11.15
C ARG A 180 2.90 5.65 -11.43
N LEU A 181 3.78 4.76 -11.89
CA LEU A 181 3.45 3.36 -12.13
C LEU A 181 2.93 2.68 -10.86
N GLN A 182 3.61 2.87 -9.73
CA GLN A 182 3.19 2.33 -8.44
C GLN A 182 1.84 2.90 -7.97
N ALA A 183 1.61 4.19 -8.17
CA ALA A 183 0.33 4.83 -7.84
C ALA A 183 -0.81 4.38 -8.76
N LEU A 184 -0.55 4.12 -10.05
CA LEU A 184 -1.54 3.54 -10.97
C LEU A 184 -1.90 2.11 -10.56
N GLU A 185 -0.92 1.30 -10.14
CA GLU A 185 -1.19 -0.03 -9.57
C GLU A 185 -2.10 0.05 -8.34
N ALA A 186 -1.80 0.97 -7.42
CA ALA A 186 -2.63 1.24 -6.25
C ALA A 186 -4.05 1.69 -6.63
N ALA A 187 -4.18 2.59 -7.60
CA ALA A 187 -5.47 3.08 -8.09
C ALA A 187 -6.31 1.95 -8.70
N GLY A 188 -5.69 1.12 -9.54
CA GLY A 188 -6.32 -0.06 -10.14
C GLY A 188 -6.78 -1.06 -9.09
N GLY A 189 -5.93 -1.33 -8.09
CA GLY A 189 -6.25 -2.24 -6.99
C GLY A 189 -7.42 -1.75 -6.15
N LEU A 190 -7.43 -0.49 -5.75
CA LEU A 190 -8.53 0.08 -4.97
C LEU A 190 -9.84 0.13 -5.76
N ALA A 191 -9.80 0.46 -7.06
CA ALA A 191 -10.97 0.41 -7.92
C ALA A 191 -11.53 -1.02 -8.06
N TYR A 192 -10.65 -2.02 -8.21
CA TYR A 192 -11.03 -3.43 -8.25
C TYR A 192 -11.78 -3.85 -6.98
N TRP A 193 -11.26 -3.49 -5.80
CA TRP A 193 -11.89 -3.81 -4.52
C TRP A 193 -13.21 -3.05 -4.25
N GLN A 194 -13.50 -2.00 -5.02
CA GLN A 194 -14.81 -1.34 -5.06
C GLN A 194 -15.74 -1.87 -6.14
N ALA A 195 -15.34 -2.93 -6.85
CA ALA A 195 -16.03 -3.46 -8.01
C ALA A 195 -16.20 -2.47 -9.18
N ASP A 196 -15.38 -1.43 -9.24
CA ASP A 196 -15.33 -0.49 -10.36
C ASP A 196 -14.32 -0.99 -11.41
N MET A 197 -14.76 -1.97 -12.19
CA MET A 197 -13.90 -2.66 -13.16
C MET A 197 -13.49 -1.76 -14.33
N GLU A 198 -14.30 -0.76 -14.68
CA GLU A 198 -13.97 0.20 -15.74
C GLU A 198 -12.77 1.07 -15.33
N SER A 199 -12.81 1.63 -14.11
CA SER A 199 -11.69 2.41 -13.59
C SER A 199 -10.46 1.54 -13.33
N ALA A 200 -10.65 0.32 -12.80
CA ALA A 200 -9.55 -0.62 -12.58
C ALA A 200 -8.83 -0.94 -13.90
N GLN A 201 -9.58 -1.26 -14.97
CA GLN A 201 -9.01 -1.55 -16.28
C GLN A 201 -8.22 -0.36 -16.83
N ARG A 202 -8.78 0.85 -16.74
CA ARG A 202 -8.11 2.07 -17.22
C ARG A 202 -6.76 2.30 -16.54
N PHE A 203 -6.69 2.15 -15.22
CA PHE A 203 -5.45 2.34 -14.49
C PHE A 203 -4.41 1.25 -14.77
N TYR A 204 -4.85 0.00 -14.87
CA TYR A 204 -3.92 -1.10 -15.21
C TYR A 204 -3.44 -1.04 -16.65
N ASP A 205 -4.26 -0.55 -17.60
CA ASP A 205 -3.85 -0.33 -18.98
C ASP A 205 -2.76 0.75 -19.07
N GLU A 206 -2.94 1.88 -18.38
CA GLU A 206 -1.92 2.94 -18.31
C GLU A 206 -0.63 2.41 -17.65
N CYS A 207 -0.75 1.60 -16.59
CA CYS A 207 0.40 0.95 -15.95
C CYS A 207 1.15 0.03 -16.92
N LEU A 208 0.44 -0.81 -17.68
CA LEU A 208 1.01 -1.71 -18.67
C LEU A 208 1.74 -0.95 -19.80
N GLU A 209 1.14 0.13 -20.31
CA GLU A 209 1.75 0.99 -21.33
C GLU A 209 3.08 1.60 -20.85
N LEU A 210 3.09 2.17 -19.64
CA LEU A 210 4.31 2.74 -19.06
C LEU A 210 5.38 1.67 -18.89
N THR A 211 5.00 0.49 -18.37
CA THR A 211 5.95 -0.56 -18.01
C THR A 211 6.65 -1.17 -19.22
N ARG A 212 5.94 -1.27 -20.37
CA ARG A 212 6.52 -1.76 -21.64
C ARG A 212 7.75 -0.96 -22.11
N THR A 213 7.89 0.29 -21.68
CA THR A 213 9.03 1.14 -22.05
C THR A 213 10.21 1.07 -21.06
N THR A 214 10.06 0.40 -19.91
CA THR A 214 11.07 0.42 -18.83
C THR A 214 12.14 -0.67 -18.95
N GLY A 215 11.84 -1.78 -19.63
CA GLY A 215 12.70 -2.97 -19.66
C GLY A 215 12.70 -3.80 -18.37
N ASP A 216 11.94 -3.41 -17.33
CA ASP A 216 11.79 -4.18 -16.09
C ASP A 216 10.82 -5.35 -16.31
N LYS A 217 11.38 -6.57 -16.34
CA LYS A 217 10.61 -7.80 -16.54
C LYS A 217 9.63 -8.08 -15.41
N GLN A 218 10.00 -7.80 -14.16
CA GLN A 218 9.15 -8.05 -13.01
C GLN A 218 7.96 -7.10 -13.03
N ALA A 219 8.21 -5.81 -13.27
CA ALA A 219 7.15 -4.83 -13.42
C ALA A 219 6.22 -5.22 -14.58
N LEU A 220 6.77 -5.62 -15.75
CA LEU A 220 5.96 -5.98 -16.91
C LEU A 220 5.06 -7.18 -16.63
N ALA A 221 5.60 -8.24 -16.00
CA ALA A 221 4.83 -9.42 -15.63
C ALA A 221 3.68 -9.06 -14.67
N ASN A 222 3.95 -8.23 -13.66
CA ASN A 222 2.94 -7.75 -12.72
C ASN A 222 1.85 -6.91 -13.42
N ALA A 223 2.24 -6.00 -14.33
CA ALA A 223 1.30 -5.16 -15.05
C ALA A 223 0.40 -5.97 -15.99
N LEU A 224 0.95 -6.94 -16.72
CA LEU A 224 0.18 -7.87 -17.55
C LEU A 224 -0.84 -8.67 -16.73
N TYR A 225 -0.40 -9.22 -15.60
CA TYR A 225 -1.28 -9.97 -14.69
C TYR A 225 -2.42 -9.10 -14.14
N ASN A 226 -2.10 -7.90 -13.66
CA ASN A 226 -3.08 -6.99 -13.09
C ASN A 226 -4.08 -6.49 -14.14
N ALA A 227 -3.62 -6.18 -15.36
CA ALA A 227 -4.48 -5.73 -16.46
C ALA A 227 -5.44 -6.81 -16.99
N ALA A 228 -5.16 -8.10 -16.73
CA ALA A 228 -6.08 -9.17 -17.07
C ALA A 228 -7.29 -9.24 -16.11
N PHE A 229 -7.09 -8.89 -14.84
CA PHE A 229 -8.00 -9.26 -13.75
C PHE A 229 -9.41 -8.63 -13.78
N PRO A 230 -9.60 -7.32 -14.13
CA PRO A 230 -10.94 -6.72 -14.16
C PRO A 230 -11.91 -7.45 -15.12
N ASN A 231 -11.37 -8.03 -16.19
CA ASN A 231 -12.13 -8.73 -17.23
C ASN A 231 -12.29 -10.23 -16.96
N VAL A 232 -11.37 -10.87 -16.23
CA VAL A 232 -11.54 -12.26 -15.74
C VAL A 232 -12.79 -12.36 -14.87
N VAL A 233 -13.05 -11.35 -14.03
CA VAL A 233 -14.19 -11.35 -13.09
C VAL A 233 -15.52 -10.96 -13.75
N ASN A 234 -15.50 -10.09 -14.76
CA ASN A 234 -16.72 -9.61 -15.41
C ASN A 234 -17.27 -10.59 -16.48
N MET A 235 -16.50 -11.63 -16.87
CA MET A 235 -16.93 -12.73 -17.74
C MET A 235 -17.51 -12.31 -19.11
N ARG A 236 -17.25 -11.08 -19.56
CA ARG A 236 -17.77 -10.51 -20.82
C ARG A 236 -16.78 -10.61 -21.98
N GLU A 237 -15.47 -10.68 -21.69
CA GLU A 237 -14.38 -10.78 -22.66
C GLU A 237 -13.28 -11.71 -22.13
N SER A 238 -13.13 -12.92 -22.69
CA SER A 238 -12.13 -13.91 -22.26
C SER A 238 -10.81 -13.84 -23.03
N GLU A 239 -10.83 -13.35 -24.27
CA GLU A 239 -9.66 -13.32 -25.16
C GLU A 239 -8.51 -12.45 -24.65
N ARG A 240 -8.80 -11.17 -24.35
CA ARG A 240 -7.77 -10.21 -23.92
C ARG A 240 -7.10 -10.62 -22.61
N PRO A 241 -7.83 -10.98 -21.54
CA PRO A 241 -7.20 -11.47 -20.31
C PRO A 241 -6.32 -12.71 -20.53
N ARG A 242 -6.77 -13.65 -21.36
CA ARG A 242 -6.01 -14.85 -21.69
C ARG A 242 -4.69 -14.50 -22.37
N GLN A 243 -4.69 -13.59 -23.35
CA GLN A 243 -3.46 -13.15 -24.03
C GLN A 243 -2.48 -12.51 -23.04
N LEU A 244 -2.96 -11.62 -22.16
CA LEU A 244 -2.13 -10.96 -21.15
C LEU A 244 -1.52 -11.97 -20.17
N LEU A 245 -2.30 -12.95 -19.70
CA LEU A 245 -1.80 -13.99 -18.80
C LEU A 245 -0.82 -14.95 -19.48
N LEU A 246 -1.03 -15.28 -20.76
CA LEU A 246 -0.08 -16.07 -21.56
C LEU A 246 1.24 -15.34 -21.80
N GLU A 247 1.23 -14.01 -21.87
CA GLU A 247 2.43 -13.17 -21.94
C GLU A 247 3.13 -13.08 -20.57
N ALA A 248 2.37 -12.97 -19.47
CA ALA A 248 2.91 -12.86 -18.11
C ALA A 248 3.55 -14.17 -17.59
N LEU A 249 2.94 -15.33 -17.89
CA LEU A 249 3.38 -16.63 -17.37
C LEU A 249 4.86 -16.97 -17.63
N PRO A 250 5.39 -16.88 -18.87
CA PRO A 250 6.80 -17.16 -19.12
C PRO A 250 7.73 -16.18 -18.39
N LEU A 251 7.33 -14.92 -18.21
CA LEU A 251 8.12 -13.93 -17.46
C LEU A 251 8.21 -14.32 -15.98
N PHE A 252 7.09 -14.67 -15.33
CA PHE A 252 7.12 -15.13 -13.94
C PHE A 252 7.92 -16.42 -13.76
N ARG A 253 7.86 -17.35 -14.73
CA ARG A 253 8.70 -18.56 -14.72
C ARG A 253 10.20 -18.22 -14.83
N GLU A 254 10.58 -17.30 -15.71
CA GLU A 254 11.97 -16.83 -15.85
C GLU A 254 12.48 -16.16 -14.57
N LEU A 255 11.62 -15.36 -13.93
CA LEU A 255 11.92 -14.65 -12.68
C LEU A 255 11.94 -15.57 -11.44
N GLY A 256 11.48 -16.82 -11.57
CA GLY A 256 11.39 -17.76 -10.45
C GLY A 256 10.26 -17.45 -9.46
N ASP A 257 9.32 -16.56 -9.80
CA ASP A 257 8.20 -16.17 -8.93
C ASP A 257 7.08 -17.23 -8.99
N GLN A 258 7.27 -18.32 -8.25
CA GLN A 258 6.32 -19.43 -8.19
C GLN A 258 4.93 -19.00 -7.71
N SER A 259 4.86 -18.05 -6.78
CA SER A 259 3.57 -17.54 -6.28
C SER A 259 2.77 -16.86 -7.39
N SER A 260 3.42 -16.08 -8.25
CA SER A 260 2.78 -15.45 -9.41
C SER A 260 2.51 -16.45 -10.55
N VAL A 261 3.35 -17.47 -10.73
CA VAL A 261 3.06 -18.58 -11.65
C VAL A 261 1.76 -19.29 -11.28
N GLY A 262 1.59 -19.69 -10.02
CA GLY A 262 0.38 -20.36 -9.54
C GLY A 262 -0.89 -19.52 -9.76
N ARG A 263 -0.82 -18.23 -9.43
CA ARG A 263 -1.92 -17.26 -9.64
C ARG A 263 -2.25 -17.03 -11.12
N THR A 264 -1.24 -16.98 -11.98
CA THR A 264 -1.42 -16.78 -13.43
C THR A 264 -2.06 -18.01 -14.07
N LEU A 265 -1.60 -19.21 -13.70
CA LEU A 265 -2.20 -20.48 -14.13
C LEU A 265 -3.65 -20.61 -13.66
N TRP A 266 -3.95 -20.20 -12.42
CA TRP A 266 -5.34 -20.18 -11.94
C TRP A 266 -6.23 -19.25 -12.78
N GLY A 267 -5.73 -18.05 -13.12
CA GLY A 267 -6.44 -17.11 -14.00
C GLY A 267 -6.72 -17.70 -15.39
N LEU A 268 -5.72 -18.35 -16.00
CA LEU A 268 -5.86 -19.05 -17.27
C LEU A 268 -6.87 -20.21 -17.19
N GLY A 269 -6.79 -21.01 -16.12
CA GLY A 269 -7.71 -22.12 -15.86
C GLY A 269 -9.17 -21.67 -15.75
N ASN A 270 -9.42 -20.53 -15.10
CA ASN A 270 -10.76 -19.92 -15.07
C ASN A 270 -11.21 -19.46 -16.46
N GLY A 271 -10.32 -18.82 -17.23
CA GLY A 271 -10.60 -18.45 -18.63
C GLY A 271 -11.08 -19.65 -19.45
N TYR A 272 -10.29 -20.73 -19.47
CA TYR A 272 -10.65 -21.96 -20.19
C TYR A 272 -11.94 -22.60 -19.67
N TYR A 273 -12.21 -22.54 -18.36
CA TYR A 273 -13.48 -23.03 -17.81
C TYR A 273 -14.69 -22.25 -18.38
N PHE A 274 -14.61 -20.92 -18.44
CA PHE A 274 -15.70 -20.10 -18.99
C PHE A 274 -15.86 -20.24 -20.51
N ASP A 275 -14.74 -20.42 -21.23
CA ASP A 275 -14.73 -20.75 -22.66
C ASP A 275 -15.20 -22.19 -22.95
N ARG A 276 -15.49 -22.98 -21.90
CA ARG A 276 -15.91 -24.40 -21.95
C ARG A 276 -14.84 -25.33 -22.53
N GLU A 277 -13.59 -24.92 -22.51
CA GLU A 277 -12.42 -25.72 -22.84
C GLU A 277 -11.99 -26.58 -21.63
N TYR A 278 -12.91 -27.39 -21.11
CA TYR A 278 -12.74 -28.11 -19.85
C TYR A 278 -11.47 -28.99 -19.76
N PRO A 279 -11.05 -29.73 -20.82
CA PRO A 279 -9.80 -30.49 -20.76
C PRO A 279 -8.57 -29.59 -20.56
N THR A 280 -8.50 -28.44 -21.23
CA THR A 280 -7.41 -27.46 -21.08
C THR A 280 -7.45 -26.81 -19.70
N ALA A 281 -8.65 -26.45 -19.22
CA ALA A 281 -8.86 -25.91 -17.89
C ALA A 281 -8.35 -26.88 -16.81
N LYS A 282 -8.67 -28.17 -16.93
CA LYS A 282 -8.25 -29.23 -16.00
C LYS A 282 -6.73 -29.26 -15.85
N VAL A 283 -6.00 -29.46 -16.95
CA VAL A 283 -4.53 -29.55 -16.95
C VAL A 283 -3.89 -28.28 -16.38
N THR A 284 -4.44 -27.11 -16.74
CA THR A 284 -3.92 -25.81 -16.26
C THR A 284 -4.13 -25.63 -14.75
N LEU A 285 -5.27 -26.06 -14.21
CA LEU A 285 -5.58 -25.98 -12.78
C LEU A 285 -4.82 -27.03 -11.97
N GLU A 286 -4.52 -28.20 -12.54
CA GLU A 286 -3.64 -29.20 -11.95
C GLU A 286 -2.21 -28.65 -11.76
N GLU A 287 -1.69 -27.92 -12.74
CA GLU A 287 -0.41 -27.23 -12.58
C GLU A 287 -0.49 -26.13 -11.51
N SER A 288 -1.55 -25.31 -11.54
CA SER A 288 -1.77 -24.22 -10.57
C SER A 288 -1.77 -24.71 -9.13
N HIS A 289 -2.56 -25.74 -8.81
CA HIS A 289 -2.64 -26.24 -7.44
C HIS A 289 -1.36 -26.98 -6.99
N ALA A 290 -0.55 -27.51 -7.92
CA ALA A 290 0.71 -28.15 -7.59
C ALA A 290 1.75 -27.09 -7.20
N VAL A 291 1.76 -25.95 -7.90
CA VAL A 291 2.55 -24.78 -7.54
C VAL A 291 2.12 -24.24 -6.18
N PHE A 292 0.83 -24.04 -5.93
CA PHE A 292 0.35 -23.55 -4.63
C PHE A 292 0.69 -24.47 -3.46
N ARG A 293 0.66 -25.80 -3.65
CA ARG A 293 1.17 -26.75 -2.65
C ARG A 293 2.67 -26.58 -2.38
N THR A 294 3.45 -26.32 -3.43
CA THR A 294 4.91 -26.14 -3.33
C THR A 294 5.28 -24.88 -2.56
N VAL A 295 4.52 -23.79 -2.74
CA VAL A 295 4.74 -22.51 -2.04
C VAL A 295 3.98 -22.37 -0.71
N ASP A 296 3.29 -23.43 -0.26
CA ASP A 296 2.39 -23.44 0.92
C ASP A 296 1.34 -22.30 0.94
N ASP A 297 0.85 -21.91 -0.25
CA ASP A 297 -0.23 -20.93 -0.36
C ASP A 297 -1.58 -21.64 -0.27
N ARG A 298 -2.08 -21.79 0.96
CA ARG A 298 -3.37 -22.41 1.25
C ARG A 298 -4.55 -21.66 0.66
N PHE A 299 -4.45 -20.33 0.55
CA PHE A 299 -5.53 -19.51 0.01
C PHE A 299 -5.65 -19.69 -1.51
N GLY A 300 -4.52 -19.60 -2.22
CA GLY A 300 -4.46 -19.89 -3.65
C GLY A 300 -4.86 -21.33 -3.97
N LEU A 301 -4.40 -22.30 -3.16
CA LEU A 301 -4.75 -23.71 -3.29
C LEU A 301 -6.27 -23.94 -3.22
N GLY A 302 -6.95 -23.30 -2.27
CA GLY A 302 -8.40 -23.43 -2.13
C GLY A 302 -9.17 -22.95 -3.36
N TRP A 303 -8.78 -21.81 -3.93
CA TRP A 303 -9.38 -21.29 -5.17
C TRP A 303 -9.10 -22.17 -6.39
N ALA A 304 -7.88 -22.70 -6.50
CA ALA A 304 -7.53 -23.59 -7.61
C ALA A 304 -8.29 -24.92 -7.55
N LEU A 305 -8.39 -25.52 -6.36
CA LEU A 305 -9.19 -26.75 -6.15
C LEU A 305 -10.67 -26.50 -6.40
N HIS A 306 -11.22 -25.36 -5.96
CA HIS A 306 -12.61 -25.02 -6.23
C HIS A 306 -12.94 -24.98 -7.73
N THR A 307 -12.16 -24.24 -8.52
CA THR A 307 -12.36 -24.19 -9.98
C THR A 307 -12.11 -25.56 -10.63
N HIS A 308 -11.12 -26.32 -10.14
CA HIS A 308 -10.82 -27.67 -10.66
C HIS A 308 -12.00 -28.63 -10.43
N GLY A 309 -12.60 -28.63 -9.24
CA GLY A 309 -13.80 -29.42 -8.93
C GLY A 309 -14.98 -29.06 -9.83
N LEU A 310 -15.19 -27.76 -10.12
CA LEU A 310 -16.21 -27.33 -11.09
C LEU A 310 -15.96 -27.87 -12.50
N VAL A 311 -14.70 -27.86 -12.96
CA VAL A 311 -14.30 -28.46 -14.25
C VAL A 311 -14.59 -29.97 -14.25
N SER A 312 -14.20 -30.69 -13.20
CA SER A 312 -14.45 -32.13 -13.06
C SER A 312 -15.95 -32.46 -13.11
N LEU A 313 -16.81 -31.69 -12.44
CA LEU A 313 -18.26 -31.82 -12.54
C LEU A 313 -18.78 -31.59 -13.96
N LYS A 314 -18.28 -30.58 -14.69
CA LYS A 314 -18.67 -30.31 -16.09
C LYS A 314 -18.23 -31.43 -17.05
N MET A 315 -17.15 -32.12 -16.74
CA MET A 315 -16.67 -33.28 -17.49
C MET A 315 -17.35 -34.60 -17.10
N GLY A 316 -18.17 -34.61 -16.04
CA GLY A 316 -18.84 -35.82 -15.53
C GLY A 316 -17.97 -36.70 -14.63
N ASP A 317 -16.79 -36.23 -14.20
CA ASP A 317 -15.87 -36.93 -13.32
C ASP A 317 -16.18 -36.63 -11.84
N ILE A 318 -17.22 -37.28 -11.33
CA ILE A 318 -17.72 -37.05 -9.95
C ILE A 318 -16.73 -37.54 -8.88
N GLU A 319 -15.91 -38.54 -9.19
CA GLU A 319 -14.89 -39.03 -8.25
C GLU A 319 -13.75 -38.02 -8.11
N ALA A 320 -13.25 -37.46 -9.22
CA ALA A 320 -12.26 -36.39 -9.15
C ALA A 320 -12.82 -35.16 -8.42
N ALA A 321 -14.04 -34.73 -8.74
CA ALA A 321 -14.68 -33.58 -8.10
C ALA A 321 -14.88 -33.73 -6.58
N ARG A 322 -14.95 -34.97 -6.05
CA ARG A 322 -15.06 -35.23 -4.60
C ARG A 322 -13.70 -35.14 -3.90
N LYS A 323 -12.61 -35.39 -4.64
CA LYS A 323 -11.25 -35.40 -4.11
C LYS A 323 -10.65 -33.99 -4.03
N ASP A 324 -11.07 -33.12 -4.94
CA ASP A 324 -10.73 -31.70 -4.99
C ASP A 324 -11.46 -30.87 -3.92
#